data_AF-A0A2S7JRH3-F1
#
_entry.id   AF-A0A2S7JRH3-F1
#
_cell.length_a   1.000
_cell.length_b   1.000
_cell.length_c   1.000
_cell.angle_alpha   90.00
_cell.angle_beta   90.00
_cell.angle_gamma   90.00
#
_symmetry.space_group_name_H-M   'P 1'
#
loop_
_entity.id
_entity.type
_entity.pdbx_description
1 polymer ?
#
loop_
_entity_poly.entity_id
_entity_poly.type
_entity_poly.pdbx_seq_one_letter_code
_entity_poly.pdbx_strand_id
1 'polypeptide(L)'
;MGPEPFRFIPSPEVLEGPAFSRTFQGITLLTVLASGYWLLSLWQQGKFGGDTGWNGLRSAGWFVMGWALLAWTAWHVLRSRVRIDAQGLHQTWIWDKHQSLDELAYAKLLRVRGLEWLMAPRFYTRTLAGKFTVFYMTRPSMLENCSRLSKELETFRRM
;
A
#
# COMPACT_ATOMS: atom_id res chain seq x y z
N MET A 1 36.85 5.15 -15.85
CA MET A 1 36.10 5.37 -14.60
C MET A 1 34.66 5.65 -15.02
N GLY A 2 33.70 4.80 -14.64
CA GLY A 2 32.29 5.03 -14.97
C GLY A 2 31.75 6.26 -14.21
N PRO A 3 30.60 6.83 -14.63
CA PRO A 3 29.96 7.92 -13.89
C PRO A 3 29.67 7.48 -12.45
N GLU A 4 29.77 8.41 -11.50
CA GLU A 4 29.44 8.12 -10.10
C GLU A 4 27.98 7.67 -9.96
N PRO A 5 27.70 6.61 -9.18
CA PRO A 5 26.34 6.13 -8.99
C PRO A 5 25.48 7.20 -8.31
N PHE A 6 24.22 7.28 -8.71
CA PHE A 6 23.25 8.20 -8.13
C PHE A 6 23.05 7.90 -6.64
N ARG A 7 23.29 8.88 -5.78
CA ARG A 7 23.10 8.77 -4.32
C ARG A 7 22.07 9.78 -3.86
N PHE A 8 21.04 9.32 -3.16
CA PHE A 8 20.03 10.18 -2.56
C PHE A 8 20.04 10.01 -1.04
N ILE A 9 20.18 11.13 -0.32
CA ILE A 9 20.12 11.16 1.14
C ILE A 9 18.78 11.81 1.53
N PRO A 10 17.81 11.05 2.07
CA PRO A 10 16.56 11.62 2.55
C PRO A 10 16.82 12.56 3.74
N SER A 11 15.92 13.52 3.94
CA SER A 11 15.97 14.43 5.09
C SER A 11 14.62 14.37 5.82
N PRO A 12 14.57 13.89 7.08
CA PRO A 12 15.62 13.20 7.85
C PRO A 12 16.15 11.89 7.20
N GLU A 13 17.26 11.35 7.72
CA GLU A 13 17.99 10.20 7.13
C GLU A 13 17.16 8.90 7.02
N VAL A 14 16.15 8.75 7.88
CA VAL A 14 15.16 7.68 7.78
C VAL A 14 13.77 8.27 8.00
N LEU A 15 12.87 8.10 7.03
CA LEU A 15 11.45 8.44 7.20
C LEU A 15 10.62 7.17 7.21
N GLU A 16 9.76 7.05 8.23
CA GLU A 16 8.74 6.01 8.31
C GLU A 16 7.34 6.61 8.48
N GLY A 17 6.34 5.95 7.90
CA GLY A 17 4.98 6.44 7.86
C GLY A 17 3.98 5.41 7.32
N PRO A 18 2.67 5.68 7.50
CA PRO A 18 1.62 4.82 6.98
C PRO A 18 1.58 4.89 5.45
N ALA A 19 1.47 3.73 4.81
CA ALA A 19 1.38 3.65 3.36
C ALA A 19 0.02 4.18 2.84
N PHE A 20 -1.05 3.95 3.60
CA PHE A 20 -2.42 4.36 3.26
C PHE A 20 -2.92 5.49 4.16
N SER A 21 -3.88 6.27 3.67
CA SER A 21 -4.48 7.37 4.43
C SER A 21 -5.38 6.80 5.53
N ARG A 22 -5.53 7.55 6.62
CA ARG A 22 -6.45 7.17 7.71
C ARG A 22 -7.90 7.05 7.22
N THR A 23 -8.31 7.88 6.27
CA THR A 23 -9.66 7.80 5.70
C THR A 23 -9.85 6.53 4.87
N PHE A 24 -8.88 6.16 4.02
CA PHE A 24 -8.93 4.91 3.28
C PHE A 24 -8.95 3.70 4.20
N GLN A 25 -8.14 3.73 5.27
CA GLN A 25 -8.14 2.74 6.34
C GLN A 25 -9.52 2.63 7.02
N GLY A 26 -10.16 3.77 7.32
CA GLY A 26 -11.50 3.82 7.88
C GLY A 26 -12.58 3.25 6.95
N ILE A 27 -12.55 3.61 5.66
CA ILE A 27 -13.48 3.07 4.65
C ILE A 27 -13.28 1.56 4.48
N THR A 28 -12.03 1.11 4.44
CA THR A 28 -11.70 -0.32 4.34
C THR A 28 -12.24 -1.09 5.55
N LEU A 29 -12.01 -0.58 6.76
CA LEU A 29 -12.51 -1.17 8.00
C LEU A 29 -14.04 -1.21 8.01
N LEU A 30 -14.69 -0.09 7.65
CA LEU A 30 -16.15 0.00 7.57
C LEU A 30 -16.72 -1.00 6.55
N THR A 31 -16.06 -1.18 5.41
CA THR A 31 -16.47 -2.15 4.38
C THR A 31 -16.39 -3.58 4.91
N VAL A 32 -15.32 -3.96 5.60
CA VAL A 32 -15.17 -5.29 6.21
C VAL A 32 -16.20 -5.52 7.31
N LEU A 33 -16.42 -4.53 8.18
CA LEU A 33 -17.41 -4.61 9.25
C LEU A 33 -18.85 -4.71 8.72
N ALA A 34 -19.21 -3.87 7.75
CA ALA A 34 -20.53 -3.90 7.11
C ALA A 34 -20.76 -5.24 6.40
N SER A 35 -19.75 -5.75 5.68
CA SER A 35 -19.83 -7.06 5.02
C SER A 35 -19.96 -8.20 6.02
N GLY A 36 -19.24 -8.14 7.14
CA GLY A 36 -19.33 -9.14 8.20
C GLY A 36 -20.67 -9.13 8.91
N TYR A 37 -21.21 -7.94 9.21
CA TYR A 37 -22.55 -7.77 9.76
C TYR A 37 -23.62 -8.31 8.80
N TRP A 38 -23.50 -7.99 7.51
CA TRP A 38 -24.44 -8.47 6.50
C TRP A 38 -24.39 -9.99 6.35
N LEU A 39 -23.20 -10.59 6.35
CA LEU A 39 -23.01 -12.04 6.32
C LEU A 39 -23.66 -12.72 7.55
N LEU A 40 -23.45 -12.16 8.74
CA LEU A 40 -24.06 -12.65 9.97
C LEU A 40 -25.60 -12.54 9.92
N SER A 41 -26.12 -11.43 9.38
CA SER A 41 -27.56 -11.24 9.19
C SER A 41 -28.16 -12.29 8.24
N LEU A 42 -27.49 -12.58 7.12
CA LEU A 42 -27.92 -13.63 6.17
C LEU A 42 -27.92 -15.02 6.81
N TRP A 43 -26.94 -15.29 7.68
CA TRP A 43 -26.88 -16.54 8.42
C TRP A 43 -28.04 -16.67 9.41
N GLN A 44 -28.32 -15.62 10.19
CA GLN A 44 -29.47 -15.60 11.12
C GLN A 44 -30.82 -15.74 10.40
N GLN A 45 -30.93 -15.23 9.18
CA GLN A 45 -32.12 -15.37 8.33
C GLN A 45 -32.25 -16.76 7.68
N GLY A 46 -31.33 -17.70 7.96
CA GLY A 46 -31.36 -19.05 7.40
C GLY A 46 -31.13 -19.10 5.88
N LYS A 47 -30.62 -18.03 5.26
CA LYS A 47 -30.45 -17.93 3.81
C LYS A 47 -29.41 -18.89 3.23
N PHE A 48 -28.60 -19.50 4.10
CA PHE A 48 -27.61 -20.51 3.72
C PHE A 48 -28.11 -21.96 3.84
N GLY A 49 -29.40 -22.21 4.13
CA GLY A 49 -29.95 -23.57 4.09
C GLY A 49 -30.93 -23.94 5.20
N GLY A 50 -31.65 -22.97 5.77
CA GLY A 50 -32.75 -23.21 6.71
C GLY A 50 -32.36 -23.45 8.17
N ASP A 51 -31.17 -24.00 8.43
CA ASP A 51 -30.66 -24.24 9.79
C ASP A 51 -29.47 -23.31 10.12
N THR A 52 -29.52 -22.65 11.27
CA THR A 52 -28.38 -21.92 11.86
C THR A 52 -27.33 -22.84 12.51
N GLY A 53 -27.51 -24.16 12.40
CA GLY A 53 -26.58 -25.17 12.90
C GLY A 53 -25.31 -25.34 12.06
N TRP A 54 -24.53 -26.37 12.39
CA TRP A 54 -23.25 -26.71 11.73
C TRP A 54 -23.33 -26.91 10.21
N ASN A 55 -24.47 -27.38 9.70
CA ASN A 55 -24.69 -27.56 8.26
C ASN A 55 -24.86 -26.24 7.52
N GLY A 56 -25.55 -25.26 8.13
CA GLY A 56 -25.66 -23.89 7.62
C GLY A 56 -24.33 -23.12 7.65
N LEU A 57 -23.46 -23.43 8.62
CA LEU A 57 -22.10 -22.89 8.65
C LEU A 57 -21.22 -23.50 7.56
N ARG A 58 -21.37 -24.80 7.26
CA ARG A 58 -20.67 -25.47 6.15
C ARG A 58 -21.08 -24.90 4.79
N SER A 59 -22.37 -24.65 4.57
CA SER A 59 -22.85 -24.03 3.32
C SER A 59 -22.45 -22.55 3.21
N ALA A 60 -22.40 -21.83 4.33
CA ALA A 60 -21.86 -20.47 4.40
C ALA A 60 -20.32 -20.42 4.34
N GLY A 61 -19.64 -21.56 4.38
CA GLY A 61 -18.18 -21.64 4.55
C GLY A 61 -17.39 -20.86 3.51
N TRP A 62 -17.84 -20.86 2.25
CA TRP A 62 -17.23 -20.06 1.18
C TRP A 62 -17.35 -18.56 1.40
N PHE A 63 -18.49 -18.10 1.92
CA PHE A 63 -18.71 -16.68 2.23
C PHE A 63 -17.89 -16.25 3.44
N VAL A 64 -17.79 -17.10 4.46
CA VAL A 64 -16.91 -16.87 5.62
C VAL A 64 -15.45 -16.81 5.18
N MET A 65 -15.02 -17.71 4.29
CA MET A 65 -13.66 -17.71 3.75
C MET A 65 -13.38 -16.44 2.94
N GLY A 66 -14.31 -16.04 2.07
CA GLY A 66 -14.22 -14.80 1.31
C GLY A 66 -14.13 -13.57 2.22
N TRP A 67 -14.96 -13.52 3.27
CA TRP A 67 -14.90 -12.45 4.26
C TRP A 67 -13.59 -12.48 5.06
N ALA A 68 -13.08 -13.65 5.43
CA ALA A 68 -11.81 -13.80 6.12
C ALA A 68 -10.63 -13.28 5.26
N LEU A 69 -10.65 -13.54 3.95
CA LEU A 69 -9.69 -12.96 3.01
C LEU A 69 -9.80 -11.43 2.92
N LEU A 70 -11.03 -10.89 2.90
CA LEU A 70 -11.23 -9.43 2.97
C LEU A 70 -10.71 -8.83 4.28
N ALA A 71 -10.98 -9.47 5.42
CA ALA A 71 -10.48 -9.03 6.72
C ALA A 71 -8.95 -9.11 6.80
N TRP A 72 -8.35 -10.17 6.25
CA TRP A 72 -6.90 -10.32 6.16
C TRP A 72 -6.26 -9.22 5.32
N THR A 73 -6.81 -8.93 4.13
CA THR A 73 -6.30 -7.84 3.28
C THR A 73 -6.45 -6.47 3.97
N ALA A 74 -7.59 -6.22 4.63
CA ALA A 74 -7.80 -5.00 5.42
C ALA A 74 -6.80 -4.87 6.58
N TRP A 75 -6.47 -5.96 7.27
CA TRP A 75 -5.44 -5.96 8.31
C TRP A 75 -4.07 -5.51 7.75
N HIS A 76 -3.69 -6.03 6.57
CA HIS A 76 -2.47 -5.58 5.89
C HIS A 76 -2.55 -4.10 5.46
N VAL A 77 -3.71 -3.61 5.00
CA VAL A 77 -3.93 -2.18 4.70
C VAL A 77 -3.69 -1.30 5.93
N LEU A 78 -4.21 -1.72 7.08
CA LEU A 78 -4.11 -0.98 8.34
C LEU A 78 -2.67 -0.97 8.89
N ARG A 79 -1.93 -2.06 8.72
CA ARG A 79 -0.57 -2.22 9.24
C ARG A 79 0.52 -1.83 8.24
N SER A 80 0.18 -1.61 6.96
CA SER A 80 1.16 -1.29 5.91
C SER A 80 1.89 0.01 6.21
N ARG A 81 3.23 -0.10 6.27
CA ARG A 81 4.15 1.00 6.51
C ARG A 81 5.10 1.12 5.33
N VAL A 82 5.47 2.36 5.05
CA VAL A 82 6.50 2.70 4.07
C VAL A 82 7.66 3.34 4.80
N ARG A 83 8.87 2.98 4.39
CA ARG A 83 10.13 3.50 4.91
C ARG A 83 11.00 3.94 3.74
N ILE A 84 11.62 5.10 3.88
CA ILE A 84 12.61 5.65 2.94
C ILE A 84 13.90 5.86 3.73
N ASP A 85 14.99 5.28 3.26
CA ASP A 85 16.33 5.48 3.80
C ASP A 85 17.36 5.62 2.67
N ALA A 86 18.64 5.76 3.04
CA ALA A 86 19.74 5.91 2.09
C ALA A 86 20.01 4.65 1.25
N GLN A 87 19.49 3.47 1.65
CA GLN A 87 19.65 2.23 0.89
C GLN A 87 18.50 2.05 -0.11
N GLY A 88 17.28 2.43 0.27
CA GLY A 88 16.12 2.09 -0.54
C GLY A 88 14.76 2.59 -0.05
N LEU A 89 13.77 2.19 -0.84
CA LEU A 89 12.35 2.29 -0.54
C LEU A 89 11.86 0.93 -0.08
N HIS A 90 11.27 0.88 1.11
CA HIS A 90 10.68 -0.31 1.70
C HIS A 90 9.19 -0.07 1.94
N GLN A 91 8.35 -1.02 1.58
CA GLN A 91 6.94 -1.00 1.95
C GLN A 91 6.45 -2.38 2.35
N THR A 92 5.91 -2.47 3.56
CA THR A 92 5.31 -3.68 4.09
C THR A 92 3.96 -3.93 3.44
N TRP A 93 3.72 -5.14 2.95
CA TRP A 93 2.42 -5.56 2.43
C TRP A 93 2.15 -7.03 2.79
N ILE A 94 1.29 -7.72 2.04
CA ILE A 94 1.20 -9.19 2.07
C ILE A 94 2.54 -9.81 1.64
N TRP A 95 3.24 -9.14 0.71
CA TRP A 95 4.63 -9.41 0.36
C TRP A 95 5.42 -8.12 0.47
N ASP A 96 6.50 -8.15 1.25
CA ASP A 96 7.32 -6.97 1.45
C ASP A 96 7.98 -6.53 0.15
N LYS A 97 7.88 -5.23 -0.13
CA LYS A 97 8.44 -4.60 -1.31
C LYS A 97 9.70 -3.86 -0.89
N HIS A 98 10.81 -4.21 -1.51
CA HIS A 98 12.06 -3.47 -1.41
C HIS A 98 12.52 -3.03 -2.79
N GLN A 99 13.00 -1.79 -2.87
CA GLN A 99 13.68 -1.22 -4.03
C GLN A 99 14.93 -0.44 -3.60
N SER A 100 16.08 -0.81 -4.17
CA SER A 100 17.34 -0.08 -3.95
C SER A 100 17.33 1.23 -4.73
N LEU A 101 17.91 2.29 -4.14
CA LEU A 101 18.08 3.57 -4.82
C LEU A 101 19.11 3.48 -5.96
N ASP A 102 20.13 2.63 -5.82
CA ASP A 102 21.19 2.45 -6.81
C ASP A 102 20.68 1.83 -8.12
N GLU A 103 19.61 1.03 -8.01
CA GLU A 103 19.00 0.38 -9.17
C GLU A 103 17.93 1.24 -9.84
N LEU A 104 17.63 2.45 -9.34
CA LEU A 104 16.57 3.29 -9.89
C LEU A 104 16.93 3.83 -11.28
N ALA A 105 16.15 3.42 -12.27
CA ALA A 105 16.17 4.01 -13.61
C ALA A 105 15.23 5.22 -13.68
N TYR A 106 14.06 5.12 -13.04
CA TYR A 106 13.01 6.12 -13.13
C TYR A 106 12.22 6.19 -11.83
N ALA A 107 11.85 7.41 -11.44
CA ALA A 107 11.02 7.68 -10.29
C ALA A 107 10.06 8.82 -10.63
N LYS A 108 8.76 8.65 -10.35
CA LYS A 108 7.75 9.69 -10.54
C LYS A 108 6.69 9.63 -9.46
N LEU A 109 6.48 10.77 -8.83
CA LEU A 109 5.37 10.98 -7.90
C LEU A 109 4.11 11.38 -8.67
N LEU A 110 3.07 10.56 -8.61
CA LEU A 110 1.73 10.89 -9.06
C LEU A 110 0.88 11.22 -7.84
N ARG A 111 0.48 12.48 -7.72
CA ARG A 111 -0.49 12.93 -6.73
C ARG A 111 -1.60 13.72 -7.39
N VAL A 112 -2.81 13.56 -6.87
CA VAL A 112 -3.97 14.40 -7.20
C VAL A 112 -4.20 15.29 -5.99
N ARG A 113 -3.81 16.56 -6.09
CA ARG A 113 -3.95 17.54 -5.00
C ARG A 113 -5.43 17.62 -4.60
N GLY A 114 -5.72 17.48 -3.31
CA GLY A 114 -7.08 17.50 -2.76
C GLY A 114 -7.79 16.14 -2.67
N LEU A 115 -7.36 15.12 -3.43
CA LEU A 115 -7.92 13.76 -3.36
C LEU A 115 -7.02 12.78 -2.59
N GLU A 116 -5.95 13.28 -1.97
CA GLU A 116 -4.95 12.51 -1.22
C GLU A 116 -5.55 11.77 -0.02
N TRP A 117 -6.71 12.22 0.47
CA TRP A 117 -7.44 11.57 1.56
C TRP A 117 -8.11 10.26 1.11
N LEU A 118 -8.61 10.20 -0.13
CA LEU A 118 -9.30 9.02 -0.67
C LEU A 118 -8.33 8.10 -1.42
N MET A 119 -7.46 8.69 -2.24
CA MET A 119 -6.49 7.99 -3.06
C MET A 119 -5.09 8.34 -2.59
N ALA A 120 -4.44 7.41 -1.87
CA ALA A 120 -3.07 7.59 -1.42
C ALA A 120 -2.17 7.91 -2.63
N PRO A 121 -1.34 8.97 -2.55
CA PRO A 121 -0.38 9.30 -3.59
C PRO A 121 0.49 8.10 -3.98
N ARG A 122 0.72 7.95 -5.27
CA ARG A 122 1.43 6.80 -5.83
C ARG A 122 2.81 7.24 -6.29
N PHE A 123 3.83 6.62 -5.74
CA PHE A 123 5.20 6.79 -6.17
C PHE A 123 5.60 5.63 -7.06
N TYR A 124 5.76 5.92 -8.35
CA TYR A 124 6.11 4.93 -9.36
C TYR A 124 7.63 4.89 -9.51
N THR A 125 8.19 3.70 -9.35
CA THR A 125 9.62 3.45 -9.53
C THR A 125 9.83 2.37 -10.58
N ARG A 126 10.90 2.51 -11.34
CA ARG A 126 11.36 1.50 -12.28
C ARG A 126 12.85 1.28 -12.06
N THR A 127 13.27 0.01 -12.00
CA THR A 127 14.69 -0.32 -11.93
C THR A 127 15.36 -0.33 -13.30
N LEU A 128 16.68 -0.33 -13.31
CA LEU A 128 17.51 -0.57 -14.49
C LEU A 128 17.22 -1.93 -15.14
N ALA A 129 16.93 -2.95 -14.32
CA ALA A 129 16.46 -4.26 -14.78
C ALA A 129 15.01 -4.27 -15.30
N GLY A 130 14.31 -3.13 -15.27
CA GLY A 130 12.96 -2.96 -15.79
C GLY A 130 11.82 -3.32 -14.82
N LYS A 131 12.11 -3.67 -13.57
CA LYS A 131 11.09 -3.98 -12.55
C LYS A 131 10.34 -2.71 -12.16
N PHE A 132 9.01 -2.75 -12.27
CA PHE A 132 8.14 -1.65 -11.85
C PHE A 132 7.59 -1.90 -10.46
N THR A 133 7.80 -0.95 -9.55
CA THR A 133 7.24 -0.99 -8.20
C THR A 133 6.48 0.28 -7.89
N VAL A 134 5.27 0.12 -7.36
CA VAL A 134 4.44 1.22 -6.88
C VAL A 134 4.46 1.23 -5.36
N PHE A 135 4.81 2.40 -4.81
CA PHE A 135 4.78 2.69 -3.40
C PHE A 135 3.63 3.65 -3.07
N TYR A 136 2.99 3.42 -1.93
CA TYR A 136 1.94 4.28 -1.41
C TYR A 136 2.48 5.00 -0.18
N MET A 137 2.25 6.29 -0.10
CA MET A 137 2.76 7.13 0.98
C MET A 137 1.85 8.33 1.14
N THR A 138 1.57 8.69 2.39
CA THR A 138 0.60 9.77 2.68
C THR A 138 1.16 10.90 3.51
N ARG A 139 2.35 10.73 4.09
CA ARG A 139 2.97 11.76 4.94
C ARG A 139 3.55 12.89 4.08
N PRO A 140 3.26 14.17 4.34
CA PRO A 140 3.77 15.29 3.55
C PRO A 140 5.29 15.30 3.38
N SER A 141 6.03 15.00 4.46
CA SER A 141 7.50 14.94 4.44
C SER A 141 8.05 13.83 3.54
N MET A 142 7.33 12.71 3.39
CA MET A 142 7.71 11.65 2.44
C MET A 142 7.46 12.05 1.00
N LEU A 143 6.33 12.71 0.74
CA LEU A 143 5.98 13.22 -0.59
C LEU A 143 6.99 14.26 -1.06
N GLU A 144 7.45 15.12 -0.17
CA GLU A 144 8.50 16.11 -0.45
C GLU A 144 9.83 15.43 -0.81
N ASN A 145 10.28 14.46 0.00
CA ASN A 145 11.48 13.68 -0.31
C ASN A 145 11.36 12.91 -1.64
N CYS A 146 10.19 12.35 -1.95
CA CYS A 146 9.97 11.65 -3.22
C CYS A 146 9.92 12.60 -4.42
N SER A 147 9.38 13.80 -4.23
CA SER A 147 9.44 14.84 -5.25
C SER A 147 10.88 15.29 -5.49
N ARG A 148 11.69 15.41 -4.43
CA ARG A 148 13.11 15.75 -4.51
C ARG A 148 13.90 14.66 -5.22
N LEU A 149 13.73 13.41 -4.79
CA LEU A 149 14.32 12.23 -5.43
C LEU A 149 14.00 12.17 -6.93
N SER A 150 12.74 12.39 -7.32
CA SER A 150 12.36 12.37 -8.75
C SER A 150 13.08 13.45 -9.55
N LYS A 151 13.20 14.67 -9.01
CA LYS A 151 13.90 15.79 -9.66
C LYS A 151 15.41 15.57 -9.74
N GLU A 152 16.03 15.13 -8.66
CA GLU A 152 17.47 14.85 -8.62
C GLU A 152 17.84 13.72 -9.59
N LEU A 153 17.04 12.65 -9.64
CA LEU A 153 17.23 11.55 -10.58
C LEU A 153 17.05 12.01 -12.04
N GLU A 154 16.01 12.80 -12.33
CA GLU A 154 15.79 13.35 -13.69
C GLU A 154 16.95 14.26 -14.12
N THR A 155 17.48 15.06 -13.19
CA THR A 155 18.63 15.94 -13.45
C THR A 155 19.90 15.13 -13.71
N PHE A 156 20.18 14.12 -12.87
CA PHE A 156 21.33 13.23 -13.05
C PHE A 156 21.30 12.48 -14.39
N ARG A 157 20.10 12.12 -14.88
CA ARG A 157 19.93 11.44 -16.18
C ARG A 157 20.06 12.34 -17.40
N ARG A 158 20.02 13.66 -17.22
CA ARG A 158 20.19 14.66 -18.29
C ARG A 158 21.64 15.13 -18.45
N MET A 159 22.50 14.87 -17.46
CA MET A 159 23.94 15.10 -17.54
C MET A 159 24.64 13.94 -18.27
#